data_AF-A0A7X9G2N5-F1
#
_entry.id   AF-A0A7X9G2N5-F1
#
_cell.length_a   1.000
_cell.length_b   1.000
_cell.length_c   1.000
_cell.angle_alpha   90.00
_cell.angle_beta   90.00
_cell.angle_gamma   90.00
#
_symmetry.space_group_name_H-M   'P 1'
#
loop_
_entity.id
_entity.type
_entity.pdbx_description
1 polymer ?
#
loop_
_entity_poly.entity_id
_entity_poly.type
_entity_poly.pdbx_seq_one_letter_code
_entity_poly.pdbx_strand_id
1 'polypeptide(L)'
;MTGPIPRRSGEDCGGPFFLDSAGQKPDLLMDEQALLLGDGTLVQGCCHSGIINTLEYCRQRAPHIPVRTLVGGLHLGRATPERLRQTADYLLGLKRLRQLILLHCTGEAACAYLQEKLHCPVHVARSGETYEC
;
A
#
# COMPACT_ATOMS: atom_id res chain seq x y z
N MET A 1 4.82 2.70 14.86
CA MET A 1 3.54 2.08 14.41
C MET A 1 2.50 3.18 14.23
N THR A 2 1.60 3.05 13.25
CA THR A 2 0.60 4.09 12.91
C THR A 2 -0.67 4.03 13.76
N GLY A 3 -1.03 2.84 14.27
CA GLY A 3 -2.40 2.54 14.67
C GLY A 3 -3.36 2.57 13.46
N PRO A 4 -4.69 2.64 13.69
CA PRO A 4 -5.69 2.73 12.65
C PRO A 4 -5.39 3.81 11.61
N ILE A 5 -5.51 3.48 10.33
CA ILE A 5 -5.25 4.39 9.21
C ILE A 5 -6.55 5.05 8.75
N PRO A 6 -6.68 6.38 8.83
CA PRO A 6 -7.89 7.07 8.35
C PRO A 6 -8.05 6.98 6.84
N ARG A 7 -9.28 6.68 6.38
CA ARG A 7 -9.63 6.69 4.96
C ARG A 7 -10.07 8.09 4.52
N ARG A 8 -9.19 8.82 3.83
CA ARG A 8 -9.41 10.20 3.36
C ARG A 8 -9.36 10.35 1.85
N SER A 9 -8.72 9.42 1.16
CA SER A 9 -8.72 9.27 -0.29
C SER A 9 -9.97 8.51 -0.76
N GLY A 10 -10.18 8.44 -2.07
CA GLY A 10 -11.23 7.61 -2.70
C GLY A 10 -10.88 6.12 -2.80
N GLU A 11 -9.93 5.64 -2.00
CA GLU A 11 -9.46 4.25 -2.04
C GLU A 11 -10.44 3.31 -1.32
N ASP A 12 -10.88 2.26 -2.02
CA ASP A 12 -11.78 1.25 -1.46
C ASP A 12 -11.04 0.09 -0.76
N CYS A 13 -11.80 -0.74 -0.03
CA CYS A 13 -11.29 -1.88 0.74
C CYS A 13 -10.92 -3.11 -0.10
N GLY A 14 -11.23 -3.10 -1.41
CA GLY A 14 -10.86 -4.10 -2.41
C GLY A 14 -11.63 -5.43 -2.38
N GLY A 15 -12.66 -5.56 -1.54
CA GLY A 15 -13.43 -6.80 -1.47
C GLY A 15 -14.69 -6.75 -0.62
N PRO A 16 -15.51 -7.82 -0.69
CA PRO A 16 -16.75 -7.96 0.06
C PRO A 16 -16.47 -8.45 1.49
N PHE A 17 -15.98 -7.56 2.36
CA PHE A 17 -15.80 -7.85 3.78
C PHE A 17 -17.02 -7.36 4.57
N PHE A 18 -17.51 -8.17 5.51
CA PHE A 18 -18.70 -7.86 6.29
C PHE A 18 -18.56 -8.28 7.74
N LEU A 19 -19.11 -7.47 8.64
CA LEU A 19 -19.16 -7.73 10.08
C LEU A 19 -20.32 -8.65 10.48
N ASP A 20 -21.20 -8.98 9.53
CA ASP A 20 -22.32 -9.89 9.73
C ASP A 20 -22.37 -10.98 8.65
N SER A 21 -23.03 -12.08 8.96
CA SER A 21 -23.18 -13.21 8.04
C SER A 21 -24.17 -12.96 6.90
N ALA A 22 -24.95 -11.87 6.96
CA ALA A 22 -25.94 -11.53 5.95
C ALA A 22 -25.37 -10.64 4.84
N GLY A 23 -24.13 -10.17 4.97
CA GLY A 23 -23.47 -9.31 3.99
C GLY A 23 -24.00 -7.87 3.97
N GLN A 24 -24.57 -7.37 5.08
CA GLN A 24 -25.25 -6.07 5.10
C GLN A 24 -24.44 -4.95 5.75
N LYS A 25 -23.54 -5.29 6.67
CA LYS A 25 -22.66 -4.34 7.35
C LYS A 25 -21.23 -4.49 6.84
N PRO A 26 -20.78 -3.64 5.89
CA PRO A 26 -19.42 -3.70 5.37
C PRO A 26 -18.40 -3.58 6.50
N ASP A 27 -17.38 -4.42 6.44
CA ASP A 27 -16.20 -4.30 7.27
C ASP A 27 -15.15 -3.47 6.52
N LEU A 28 -14.73 -2.36 7.12
CA LEU A 28 -13.73 -1.47 6.57
C LEU A 28 -12.32 -1.79 7.12
N LEU A 29 -12.16 -2.86 7.90
CA LEU A 29 -10.89 -3.32 8.44
C LEU A 29 -10.15 -2.20 9.19
N MET A 30 -10.86 -1.59 10.15
CA MET A 30 -10.43 -0.38 10.86
C MET A 30 -9.20 -0.60 11.76
N ASP A 31 -8.85 -1.85 12.03
CA ASP A 31 -7.68 -2.29 12.79
C ASP A 31 -6.38 -2.30 11.96
N GLU A 32 -6.47 -2.02 10.65
CA GLU A 32 -5.30 -1.94 9.79
C GLU A 32 -4.31 -0.85 10.24
N GLN A 33 -3.03 -1.21 10.19
CA GLN A 33 -1.92 -0.39 10.63
C GLN A 33 -0.65 -0.71 9.82
N ALA A 34 0.31 0.21 9.89
CA ALA A 34 1.63 0.09 9.28
C ALA A 34 2.75 0.44 10.27
N LEU A 35 3.96 0.01 9.94
CA LEU A 35 5.18 0.29 10.67
C LEU A 35 6.12 1.12 9.79
N LEU A 36 6.36 2.37 10.18
CA LEU A 36 7.40 3.22 9.60
C LEU A 36 8.66 3.16 10.47
N LEU A 37 9.77 2.72 9.87
CA LEU A 37 11.09 2.69 10.48
C LEU A 37 11.84 4.01 10.25
N GLY A 38 12.84 4.29 11.09
CA GLY A 38 13.59 5.56 11.08
C GLY A 38 14.38 5.85 9.80
N ASP A 39 14.68 4.81 9.02
CA ASP A 39 15.34 4.89 7.72
C ASP A 39 14.40 5.29 6.56
N GLY A 40 13.09 5.28 6.79
CA GLY A 40 12.07 5.53 5.77
C GLY A 40 11.41 4.26 5.21
N THR A 41 11.68 3.08 5.78
CA THR A 41 11.05 1.83 5.38
C THR A 41 9.66 1.72 5.98
N LEU A 42 8.63 1.62 5.12
CA LEU A 42 7.24 1.41 5.50
C LEU A 42 6.86 -0.06 5.27
N VAL A 43 6.55 -0.76 6.36
CA VAL A 43 6.11 -2.16 6.35
C VAL A 43 4.61 -2.23 6.64
N GLN A 44 3.88 -2.98 5.83
CA GLN A 44 2.43 -3.20 5.99
C GLN A 44 2.00 -4.59 5.53
N GLY A 45 0.78 -4.97 5.93
CA GLY A 45 0.11 -6.18 5.47
C GLY A 45 -0.48 -6.02 4.07
N CYS A 46 -1.81 -5.98 3.95
CA CYS A 46 -2.51 -5.91 2.66
C CYS A 46 -2.83 -4.49 2.17
N CYS A 47 -2.92 -3.48 3.04
CA CYS A 47 -3.22 -2.09 2.66
C CYS A 47 -4.66 -1.86 2.18
N HIS A 48 -5.64 -2.44 2.87
CA HIS A 48 -7.07 -2.27 2.64
C HIS A 48 -7.59 -0.84 2.87
N SER A 49 -6.93 -0.06 3.71
CA SER A 49 -7.18 1.37 3.86
C SER A 49 -6.68 2.16 2.65
N GLY A 50 -5.85 1.56 1.81
CA GLY A 50 -5.27 2.18 0.62
C GLY A 50 -3.89 2.79 0.88
N ILE A 51 -3.02 2.67 -0.12
CA ILE A 51 -1.63 3.09 -0.01
C ILE A 51 -1.50 4.61 0.06
N ILE A 52 -2.36 5.37 -0.63
CA ILE A 52 -2.35 6.83 -0.57
C ILE A 52 -2.72 7.28 0.85
N ASN A 53 -3.77 6.72 1.45
CA ASN A 53 -4.15 6.99 2.84
C ASN A 53 -3.01 6.69 3.81
N THR A 54 -2.37 5.53 3.64
CA THR A 54 -1.26 5.09 4.50
C THR A 54 -0.07 6.05 4.42
N LEU A 55 0.32 6.45 3.21
CA LEU A 55 1.47 7.33 2.97
C LEU A 55 1.20 8.75 3.46
N GLU A 56 0.01 9.28 3.21
CA GLU A 56 -0.41 10.59 3.72
C GLU A 56 -0.44 10.62 5.25
N TYR A 57 -0.96 9.56 5.87
CA TYR A 57 -1.00 9.46 7.32
C TYR A 57 0.40 9.38 7.93
N CYS A 58 1.31 8.58 7.32
CA CYS A 58 2.71 8.53 7.74
C CYS A 58 3.41 9.89 7.60
N ARG A 59 3.18 10.59 6.48
CA ARG A 59 3.72 11.93 6.22
C ARG A 59 3.29 12.94 7.29
N GLN A 60 2.03 12.86 7.75
CA GLN A 60 1.52 13.74 8.81
C GLN A 60 2.08 13.37 10.19
N ARG A 61 2.20 12.08 10.50
CA ARG A 61 2.64 11.59 11.81
C ARG A 61 4.15 11.69 12.02
N ALA A 62 4.94 11.53 10.96
CA ALA A 62 6.40 11.53 11.00
C ALA A 62 6.98 12.34 9.82
N PRO A 63 6.76 13.67 9.77
CA PRO A 63 7.15 14.51 8.62
C PRO A 63 8.67 14.53 8.36
N HIS A 64 9.48 14.18 9.35
CA HIS A 64 10.94 14.11 9.25
C HIS A 64 11.45 12.77 8.72
N ILE A 65 10.58 11.75 8.60
CA ILE A 65 10.91 10.40 8.11
C ILE A 65 10.19 10.20 6.78
N PRO A 66 10.79 10.61 5.64
CA PRO A 66 10.18 10.38 4.35
C PRO A 66 10.14 8.88 4.04
N VAL A 67 9.04 8.41 3.46
CA VAL A 67 8.97 7.03 2.97
C VAL A 67 9.88 6.86 1.76
N ARG A 68 10.78 5.89 1.85
CA ARG A 68 11.79 5.54 0.84
C ARG A 68 11.59 4.14 0.29
N THR A 69 11.18 3.21 1.13
CA THR A 69 10.99 1.81 0.76
C THR A 69 9.60 1.36 1.21
N LEU A 70 8.84 0.77 0.30
CA LEU A 70 7.54 0.14 0.62
C LEU A 70 7.72 -1.37 0.66
N VAL A 71 7.29 -1.99 1.76
CA VAL A 71 7.30 -3.45 1.92
C VAL A 71 5.91 -3.90 2.33
N GLY A 72 5.23 -4.67 1.48
CA GLY A 72 3.88 -5.14 1.77
C GLY A 72 3.04 -5.40 0.52
N GLY A 73 1.81 -5.82 0.76
CA GLY A 73 0.76 -5.83 -0.26
C GLY A 73 0.13 -4.46 -0.43
N LEU A 74 -0.39 -4.18 -1.62
CA LEU A 74 -1.16 -2.96 -1.94
C LEU A 74 -2.65 -3.23 -2.21
N HIS A 75 -3.07 -4.51 -2.15
CA HIS A 75 -4.42 -4.99 -2.45
C HIS A 75 -4.97 -4.55 -3.82
N LEU A 76 -4.10 -4.42 -4.83
CA LEU A 76 -4.48 -3.97 -6.18
C LEU A 76 -4.90 -5.10 -7.12
N GLY A 77 -4.90 -6.36 -6.67
CA GLY A 77 -5.11 -7.51 -7.55
C GLY A 77 -6.48 -7.55 -8.24
N ARG A 78 -7.46 -6.83 -7.69
CA ARG A 78 -8.81 -6.62 -8.28
C ARG A 78 -9.19 -5.16 -8.43
N ALA A 79 -8.21 -4.25 -8.31
CA ALA A 79 -8.45 -2.83 -8.44
C ALA A 79 -8.94 -2.51 -9.86
N THR A 80 -9.81 -1.50 -9.98
CA THR A 80 -10.20 -0.99 -11.29
C THR A 80 -8.98 -0.36 -12.00
N PRO A 81 -8.98 -0.29 -13.34
CA PRO A 81 -7.89 0.36 -14.07
C PRO A 81 -7.64 1.80 -13.63
N GLU A 82 -8.71 2.54 -13.33
CA GLU A 82 -8.61 3.92 -12.82
C GLU A 82 -7.95 3.98 -11.45
N ARG A 83 -8.31 3.06 -10.53
CA ARG A 83 -7.71 2.96 -9.20
C ARG A 83 -6.21 2.62 -9.28
N LEU A 84 -5.84 1.69 -10.16
CA LEU A 84 -4.44 1.32 -10.39
C LEU A 84 -3.63 2.49 -10.97
N ARG A 85 -4.18 3.20 -11.96
CA ARG A 85 -3.57 4.40 -12.55
C ARG A 85 -3.34 5.50 -11.52
N GLN A 86 -4.36 5.84 -10.74
CA GLN A 86 -4.26 6.85 -9.67
C GLN A 86 -3.18 6.48 -8.63
N THR A 87 -3.08 5.19 -8.29
CA THR A 87 -2.04 4.69 -7.38
C THR A 87 -0.65 4.88 -7.97
N ALA A 88 -0.46 4.48 -9.24
CA ALA A 88 0.82 4.64 -9.93
C ALA A 88 1.21 6.12 -10.06
N ASP A 89 0.27 6.99 -10.45
CA ASP A 89 0.51 8.43 -10.57
C ASP A 89 0.92 9.06 -9.24
N TYR A 90 0.26 8.67 -8.14
CA TYR A 90 0.62 9.13 -6.80
C TYR A 90 2.04 8.67 -6.41
N LEU A 91 2.34 7.37 -6.60
CA LEU A 91 3.64 6.80 -6.25
C LEU A 91 4.78 7.39 -7.10
N LEU A 92 4.53 7.65 -8.39
CA LEU A 92 5.47 8.31 -9.30
C LEU A 92 5.80 9.74 -8.83
N GLY A 93 4.83 10.44 -8.24
CA GLY A 93 5.03 11.76 -7.64
C GLY A 93 5.97 11.78 -6.41
N LEU A 94 6.24 10.62 -5.79
CA LEU A 94 7.08 10.50 -4.60
C LEU A 94 8.57 10.48 -4.94
N LYS A 95 9.17 11.67 -5.02
CA LYS A 95 10.60 11.86 -5.35
C LYS A 95 11.59 11.13 -4.45
N ARG A 96 11.19 10.77 -3.23
CA ARG A 96 12.04 10.07 -2.25
C ARG A 96 11.84 8.56 -2.23
N LEU A 97 10.85 8.05 -2.97
CA LEU A 97 10.60 6.62 -3.11
C LEU A 97 11.72 5.99 -3.94
N ARG A 98 12.39 5.02 -3.34
CA ARG A 98 13.59 4.34 -3.83
C ARG A 98 13.32 2.93 -4.32
N GLN A 99 12.34 2.24 -3.73
CA GLN A 99 11.96 0.89 -4.14
C GLN A 99 10.63 0.45 -3.54
N LEU A 100 10.00 -0.54 -4.19
CA LEU A 100 8.85 -1.26 -3.69
C LEU A 100 9.15 -2.76 -3.67
N ILE A 101 8.78 -3.42 -2.57
CA ILE A 101 8.88 -4.85 -2.38
C ILE A 101 7.45 -5.33 -2.14
N LEU A 102 6.81 -5.80 -3.22
CA LEU A 102 5.38 -6.11 -3.28
C LEU A 102 5.12 -7.58 -2.96
N LEU A 103 4.11 -7.82 -2.10
CA LEU A 103 3.73 -9.16 -1.65
C LEU A 103 2.31 -9.55 -2.11
N HIS A 104 2.07 -10.87 -2.15
CA HIS A 104 0.78 -11.59 -2.21
C HIS A 104 -0.38 -10.87 -2.92
N CYS A 105 -1.09 -9.99 -2.20
CA CYS A 105 -2.39 -9.45 -2.60
C CYS A 105 -2.32 -8.29 -3.63
N THR A 106 -1.12 -7.82 -3.98
CA THR A 106 -0.98 -6.79 -5.01
C THR A 106 -1.40 -7.32 -6.39
N GLY A 107 -1.15 -8.61 -6.67
CA GLY A 107 -1.53 -9.25 -7.93
C GLY A 107 -0.54 -8.99 -9.06
N GLU A 108 -0.29 -10.01 -9.88
CA GLU A 108 0.76 -10.01 -10.92
C GLU A 108 0.58 -8.88 -11.94
N ALA A 109 -0.64 -8.65 -12.42
CA ALA A 109 -0.93 -7.60 -13.39
C ALA A 109 -0.66 -6.20 -12.83
N ALA A 110 -1.00 -5.94 -11.56
CA ALA A 110 -0.71 -4.66 -10.92
C ALA A 110 0.79 -4.50 -10.66
N CYS A 111 1.49 -5.56 -10.25
CA CYS A 111 2.95 -5.56 -10.12
C CYS A 111 3.63 -5.19 -11.44
N ALA A 112 3.24 -5.85 -12.55
CA ALA A 112 3.79 -5.56 -13.87
C ALA A 112 3.50 -4.12 -14.32
N TYR A 113 2.29 -3.62 -14.08
CA TYR A 113 1.93 -2.23 -14.37
C TYR A 113 2.78 -1.23 -13.57
N LEU A 114 2.99 -1.48 -12.27
CA LEU A 114 3.82 -0.62 -11.43
C LEU A 114 5.30 -0.69 -11.83
N GLN A 115 5.81 -1.86 -12.21
CA GLN A 115 7.16 -2.04 -12.76
C GLN A 115 7.38 -1.20 -14.03
N GLU A 116 6.38 -1.10 -14.90
CA GLU A 116 6.45 -0.29 -16.12
C GLU A 116 6.40 1.22 -15.83
N LYS A 117 5.58 1.64 -14.85
CA LYS A 117 5.28 3.07 -14.62
C LYS A 117 6.24 3.77 -13.66
N LEU A 118 6.78 3.08 -12.65
CA LEU A 118 7.55 3.74 -11.60
C LEU A 118 9.02 3.93 -11.99
N HIS A 119 9.62 5.05 -11.58
CA HIS A 119 11.04 5.35 -11.82
C HIS A 119 12.00 4.54 -10.94
N CYS A 120 11.48 3.74 -10.01
CA CYS A 120 12.27 3.02 -9.02
C CYS A 120 12.01 1.51 -9.13
N PRO A 121 12.95 0.66 -8.67
CA PRO A 121 12.77 -0.78 -8.68
C PRO A 121 11.49 -1.23 -7.97
N VAL A 122 10.72 -2.09 -8.64
CA VAL A 122 9.55 -2.76 -8.07
C VAL A 122 9.82 -4.27 -8.11
N HIS A 123 9.96 -4.86 -6.93
CA HIS A 123 10.21 -6.27 -6.72
C HIS A 123 8.92 -6.99 -6.38
N VAL A 124 8.75 -8.20 -6.92
CA VAL A 124 7.68 -9.12 -6.52
C VAL A 124 8.30 -10.16 -5.60
N ALA A 125 8.08 -10.01 -4.30
CA ALA A 125 8.76 -10.81 -3.30
C ALA A 125 8.20 -12.22 -3.16
N ARG A 126 9.10 -13.18 -2.94
CA ARG A 126 8.82 -14.58 -2.67
C ARG A 126 9.29 -14.97 -1.27
N SER A 127 8.74 -16.06 -0.76
CA SER A 127 9.14 -16.58 0.55
C SER A 127 10.62 -16.98 0.53
N GLY A 128 11.36 -16.57 1.57
CA GLY A 128 12.79 -16.87 1.72
C GLY A 128 13.74 -15.86 1.08
N GLU A 129 13.23 -14.83 0.40
CA GLU A 129 14.06 -13.77 -0.18
C GLU A 129 14.49 -12.73 0.86
N THR A 130 15.61 -12.07 0.60
CA THR A 130 16.16 -10.98 1.41
C THR A 130 16.36 -9.74 0.54
N TYR A 131 16.09 -8.57 1.12
CA TYR A 131 16.15 -7.29 0.45
C TYR A 131 16.90 -6.28 1.32
N GLU A 132 17.75 -5.46 0.70
CA GLU A 132 18.43 -4.34 1.35
C GLU A 132 17.58 -3.07 1.18
N CYS A 133 17.20 -2.43 2.29
CA CYS A 133 16.26 -1.32 2.33
C CYS A 133 16.94 0.03 2.59
#